data_AF-A0A1J5S0F0-F1
#
_entry.id   AF-A0A1J5S0F0-F1
#
_cell.length_a   1.000
_cell.length_b   1.000
_cell.length_c   1.000
_cell.angle_alpha   90.00
_cell.angle_beta   90.00
_cell.angle_gamma   90.00
#
_symmetry.space_group_name_H-M   'P 1'
#
loop_
_entity.id
_entity.type
_entity.pdbx_description
1 polymer ?
#
loop_
_entity_poly.entity_id
_entity_poly.type
_entity_poly.pdbx_seq_one_letter_code
_entity_poly.pdbx_strand_id
1 'polypeptide(L)' 'MSVQSAIDYIRRMRADDAFRHSMNDGSDDDEASWERIRAAGYSFTMPEFRAAREAVYQEYGITPL' A
#
# COMPACT_ATOMS: atom_id res chain seq x y z
N MET A 1 -5.98 10.17 7.39
CA MET A 1 -4.87 10.17 6.42
C MET A 1 -3.59 10.23 7.23
N SER A 2 -2.87 9.12 7.31
CA SER A 2 -1.63 9.00 8.09
C SER A 2 -0.61 8.14 7.33
N VAL A 3 0.66 8.55 7.37
CA VAL A 3 1.81 7.78 6.86
C VAL A 3 1.87 6.38 7.47
N GLN A 4 1.48 6.22 8.74
CA GLN A 4 1.47 4.93 9.41
C GLN A 4 0.51 3.93 8.73
N SER A 5 -0.67 4.39 8.29
CA SER A 5 -1.60 3.53 7.53
C SER A 5 -1.01 3.07 6.20
N ALA A 6 -0.22 3.90 5.54
CA ALA A 6 0.48 3.51 4.32
C ALA A 6 1.58 2.47 4.59
N ILE A 7 2.33 2.61 5.71
CA ILE A 7 3.34 1.63 6.12
C ILE A 7 2.67 0.27 6.39
N ASP A 8 1.57 0.25 7.15
CA ASP A 8 0.85 -0.98 7.48
C ASP A 8 0.27 -1.64 6.22
N TYR A 9 -0.24 -0.85 5.28
CA TYR A 9 -0.69 -1.33 3.97
C TYR A 9 0.45 -1.98 3.18
N ILE A 10 1.61 -1.33 3.07
CA ILE A 10 2.77 -1.86 2.33
C ILE A 10 3.30 -3.13 2.99
N ARG A 11 3.35 -3.18 4.32
CA ARG A 11 3.76 -4.37 5.07
C ARG A 11 2.80 -5.53 4.82
N ARG A 12 1.49 -5.29 4.87
CA ARG A 12 0.48 -6.31 4.59
C ARG A 12 0.53 -6.79 3.14
N MET A 13 0.70 -5.90 2.17
CA MET A 13 0.91 -6.24 0.76
C MET A 13 2.13 -7.14 0.51
N ARG A 14 3.11 -7.16 1.41
CA ARG A 14 4.28 -8.06 1.34
C ARG A 14 4.10 -9.35 2.13
N ALA A 15 3.44 -9.29 3.28
CA ALA A 15 3.27 -10.44 4.16
C ALA A 15 2.10 -11.34 3.75
N ASP A 16 1.10 -10.78 3.07
CA ASP A 16 -0.16 -11.44 2.73
C ASP A 16 -0.37 -11.39 1.21
N ASP A 17 0.02 -12.49 0.55
CA ASP A 17 -0.07 -12.64 -0.91
C ASP A 17 -1.54 -12.69 -1.38
N ALA A 18 -2.46 -13.21 -0.55
CA ALA A 18 -3.89 -13.23 -0.86
C ALA A 18 -4.48 -11.82 -0.83
N PHE A 19 -4.08 -11.01 0.16
CA PHE A 19 -4.44 -9.59 0.21
C PHE A 19 -3.85 -8.82 -0.98
N ARG A 20 -2.59 -9.08 -1.33
CA ARG A 20 -1.96 -8.50 -2.51
C ARG A 20 -2.71 -8.85 -3.79
N HIS A 21 -3.09 -10.12 -3.95
CA HIS A 21 -3.86 -10.56 -5.10
C HIS A 21 -5.22 -9.86 -5.13
N SER A 22 -5.96 -9.84 -4.02
CA SER A 22 -7.25 -9.15 -3.91
C SER A 22 -7.18 -7.65 -4.21
N MET A 23 -6.09 -6.96 -3.83
CA MET A 23 -5.91 -5.54 -4.14
C MET A 23 -5.57 -5.29 -5.61
N ASN A 24 -4.83 -6.19 -6.27
CA ASN A 24 -4.53 -6.11 -7.69
C ASN A 24 -5.63 -6.71 -8.60
N ASP A 25 -6.56 -7.49 -8.05
CA ASP A 25 -7.60 -8.20 -8.81
C ASP A 25 -8.71 -7.23 -9.24
N GLY A 26 -8.58 -6.60 -10.41
CA GLY A 26 -9.52 -5.57 -10.88
C GLY A 26 -9.03 -4.13 -10.68
N SER A 27 -7.71 -3.92 -10.60
CA SER A 27 -7.07 -2.61 -10.54
C SER A 27 -7.04 -1.86 -11.89
N ASP A 28 -7.94 -2.19 -12.83
CA ASP A 28 -8.10 -1.46 -14.10
C ASP A 28 -8.68 -0.05 -13.87
N ASP A 29 -9.40 0.13 -12.75
CA ASP A 29 -9.91 1.40 -12.26
C ASP A 29 -9.14 1.89 -11.04
N ASP A 30 -8.47 3.03 -11.18
CA ASP A 30 -7.80 3.73 -10.08
C ASP A 30 -8.79 4.04 -8.93
N GLU A 31 -10.04 4.40 -9.25
CA GLU A 31 -11.07 4.70 -8.26
C GLU A 31 -11.46 3.45 -7.45
N ALA A 32 -11.66 2.32 -8.12
CA ALA A 32 -11.96 1.03 -7.48
C ALA A 32 -10.81 0.57 -6.57
N SER A 33 -9.56 0.83 -6.97
CA SER A 33 -8.38 0.53 -6.17
C SER A 33 -8.37 1.34 -4.86
N TRP A 34 -8.71 2.63 -4.92
CA TRP A 34 -8.78 3.48 -3.73
C TRP A 34 -9.94 3.12 -2.79
N GLU A 35 -11.10 2.75 -3.33
CA GLU A 35 -12.22 2.30 -2.51
C GLU A 35 -11.90 1.02 -1.74
N ARG A 36 -11.19 0.06 -2.37
CA ARG A 36 -10.75 -1.17 -1.70
C ARG A 36 -9.74 -0.92 -0.60
N ILE A 37 -8.78 -0.01 -0.83
CA ILE A 37 -7.81 0.39 0.20
C ILE A 37 -8.56 0.98 1.42
N ARG A 38 -9.57 1.83 1.18
CA ARG A 38 -10.42 2.39 2.24
C ARG A 38 -11.27 1.32 2.94
N ALA A 39 -11.87 0.40 2.19
CA ALA A 39 -12.66 -0.70 2.73
C ALA A 39 -11.81 -1.66 3.57
N ALA A 40 -10.53 -1.84 3.23
CA ALA A 40 -9.56 -2.58 4.03
C ALA A 40 -9.09 -1.85 5.30
N GLY A 41 -9.60 -0.63 5.55
CA GLY A 41 -9.29 0.18 6.72
C GLY A 41 -8.06 1.08 6.57
N TYR A 42 -7.51 1.20 5.36
CA TYR A 42 -6.35 2.04 5.09
C TYR A 42 -6.78 3.36 4.45
N SER A 43 -6.24 4.47 4.96
CA SER A 43 -6.51 5.80 4.41
C SER A 43 -5.25 6.64 4.42
N PHE A 44 -4.71 6.87 3.24
CA PHE A 44 -3.51 7.66 3.01
C PHE A 44 -3.57 8.30 1.62
N THR A 45 -2.78 9.35 1.43
CA THR A 45 -2.59 10.04 0.17
C THR A 45 -1.40 9.46 -0.58
N MET A 46 -1.31 9.74 -1.88
CA MET A 46 -0.16 9.37 -2.71
C MET A 46 1.21 9.81 -2.14
N PRO A 47 1.39 11.06 -1.65
CA PRO A 47 2.65 11.46 -1.02
C PRO A 47 2.96 10.67 0.27
N GLU A 48 1.96 10.35 1.09
CA GLU A 48 2.14 9.50 2.27
C GLU A 48 2.53 8.07 1.89
N PHE A 49 1.93 7.52 0.82
CA PHE A 49 2.31 6.22 0.27
C PHE A 49 3.75 6.21 -0.22
N ARG A 50 4.20 7.28 -0.90
CA ARG A 50 5.58 7.40 -1.35
C ARG A 50 6.56 7.46 -0.16
N ALA A 51 6.25 8.25 0.87
CA ALA A 51 7.07 8.33 2.09
C ALA A 51 7.12 6.99 2.84
N ALA A 52 5.98 6.32 2.99
CA ALA A 52 5.91 5.00 3.60
C ALA A 52 6.69 3.95 2.81
N ARG A 53 6.63 4.00 1.48
CA ARG A 53 7.37 3.10 0.59
C ARG A 53 8.87 3.29 0.73
N GLU A 54 9.35 4.53 0.80
CA GLU A 54 10.76 4.84 1.04
C GLU A 54 11.23 4.31 2.40
N ALA A 55 10.47 4.56 3.47
CA ALA A 55 10.77 4.06 4.81
C ALA A 55 10.83 2.52 4.85
N VAL A 56 9.85 1.84 4.26
CA VAL A 56 9.80 0.37 4.19
C VAL A 56 10.86 -0.19 3.24
N TYR A 57 11.26 0.52 2.19
CA TYR A 57 12.36 0.07 1.33
C TYR A 57 13.73 0.20 2.01
N GLN A 58 13.98 1.28 2.73
CA GLN A 58 15.18 1.41 3.56
C GLN A 58 15.26 0.33 4.66
N GLU A 59 14.13 0.03 5.32
CA GLU A 59 14.06 -1.02 6.36
C GLU A 59 14.40 -2.42 5.82
N TYR A 60 14.01 -2.73 4.58
CA TYR A 60 14.24 -4.05 3.96
C TYR A 60 15.50 -4.11 3.08
N GLY A 61 16.27 -3.03 2.98
CA GLY A 61 17.47 -2.96 2.13
C GLY A 61 17.18 -3.05 0.63
N ILE A 62 15.95 -2.77 0.20
CA ILE A 62 15.54 -2.83 -1.21
C ILE A 62 15.69 -1.42 -1.77
N THR A 63 16.71 -1.18 -2.59
CA THR A 63 16.80 0.07 -3.35
C THR A 63 15.74 0.04 -4.46
N PRO A 64 14.79 0.99 -4.51
CA PRO A 64 13.96 1.13 -5.69
C PRO A 64 14.87 1.51 -6.88
N LEU A 65 14.90 0.66 -7.91
CA LEU A 65 15.50 0.96 -9.22
C LEU A 65 14.78 2.12 -9.91
#